data_AF-A0A7N2N3Q1-F1
#
_entry.id   AF-A0A7N2N3Q1-F1
#
_cell.length_a   1.000
_cell.length_b   1.000
_cell.length_c   1.000
_cell.angle_alpha   90.00
_cell.angle_beta   90.00
_cell.angle_gamma   90.00
#
_symmetry.space_group_name_H-M   'P 1'
#
loop_
_entity.id
_entity.type
_entity.pdbx_description
1 polymer ?
#
loop_
_entity_poly.entity_id
_entity_poly.type
_entity_poly.pdbx_seq_one_letter_code
_entity_poly.pdbx_strand_id
1 'polypeptide(L)' 'MAHEYDEKEEELVYWDGRDQAIVANWVDVEDLQFDPPATKLTFEIVIKPNNGLAPDQGVVAEAEAKLSNVILDGEILKW' A
#
# COMPACT_ATOMS: atom_id res chain seq x y z
N MET A 1 1.54 -18.04 -7.82
CA MET A 1 1.10 -17.14 -8.92
C MET A 1 2.28 -16.45 -9.59
N ALA A 2 2.90 -15.39 -9.03
CA ALA A 2 3.99 -14.66 -9.74
C ALA A 2 5.25 -15.52 -9.96
N HIS A 3 5.68 -16.30 -8.95
CA HIS A 3 6.83 -17.22 -9.05
C HIS A 3 6.66 -18.37 -10.08
N GLU A 4 5.46 -18.60 -10.61
CA GLU A 4 5.18 -19.72 -11.52
C GLU A 4 5.22 -19.32 -13.00
N TYR A 5 5.20 -18.03 -13.33
CA TYR A 5 5.06 -17.51 -14.69
C TYR A 5 6.08 -16.41 -15.00
N ASP A 6 7.36 -16.77 -14.93
CA ASP A 6 8.52 -15.88 -15.12
C ASP A 6 8.82 -15.50 -16.59
N GLU A 7 8.05 -16.04 -17.54
CA GLU A 7 8.27 -15.84 -18.99
C GLU A 7 7.52 -14.62 -19.58
N LYS A 8 6.94 -13.74 -18.75
CA LYS A 8 6.17 -12.56 -19.23
C LYS A 8 6.98 -11.27 -19.17
N GLU A 9 6.62 -10.32 -20.03
CA GLU A 9 7.38 -9.10 -20.39
C GLU A 9 7.78 -8.16 -19.23
N GLU A 10 7.28 -8.38 -18.01
CA GLU A 10 7.58 -7.57 -16.82
C GLU A 10 7.96 -8.48 -15.64
N GLU A 11 9.15 -8.27 -15.10
CA GLU A 11 9.74 -9.07 -14.03
C GLU A 11 9.14 -8.66 -12.66
N LEU A 12 8.29 -9.51 -12.11
CA LEU A 12 7.63 -9.30 -10.80
C LEU A 12 8.32 -10.05 -9.65
N VAL A 13 9.16 -11.03 -9.99
CA VAL A 13 9.92 -11.88 -9.07
C VAL A 13 11.37 -11.85 -9.54
N TYR A 14 12.28 -11.62 -8.61
CA TYR A 14 13.70 -11.60 -8.85
C TYR A 14 14.31 -12.87 -8.27
N TRP A 15 15.17 -13.54 -9.04
CA TRP A 15 15.89 -14.72 -8.54
C TRP A 15 17.19 -14.35 -7.82
N ASP A 16 17.68 -13.12 -8.02
CA ASP A 16 18.72 -12.57 -7.16
C ASP A 16 18.15 -12.29 -5.76
N GLY A 17 18.82 -12.84 -4.74
CA GLY A 17 18.32 -12.78 -3.37
C GLY A 17 18.30 -11.37 -2.77
N ARG A 18 19.14 -10.44 -3.23
CA ARG A 18 19.11 -9.05 -2.74
C ARG A 18 17.93 -8.31 -3.32
N ASP A 19 17.75 -8.41 -4.63
CA ASP A 19 16.67 -7.69 -5.32
C ASP A 19 15.30 -8.24 -4.88
N GLN A 20 15.18 -9.55 -4.71
CA GLN A 20 13.97 -10.18 -4.16
C GLN A 20 13.68 -9.75 -2.72
N ALA A 21 14.70 -9.56 -1.89
CA ALA A 21 14.52 -9.09 -0.52
C ALA A 21 14.04 -7.64 -0.48
N ILE A 22 14.49 -6.78 -1.40
CA ILE A 22 14.00 -5.41 -1.51
C ILE A 22 12.52 -5.40 -1.90
N VAL A 23 12.13 -6.19 -2.89
CA VAL A 23 10.72 -6.30 -3.31
C VAL A 23 9.85 -6.86 -2.19
N ALA A 24 10.28 -7.94 -1.53
CA ALA A 24 9.54 -8.52 -0.41
C ALA A 24 9.34 -7.52 0.74
N ASN A 25 10.36 -6.72 1.06
CA ASN A 25 10.25 -5.68 2.08
C ASN A 25 9.22 -4.60 1.69
N TRP A 26 9.11 -4.24 0.40
CA TRP A 26 8.09 -3.30 -0.07
C TRP A 26 6.68 -3.90 -0.08
N VAL A 27 6.55 -5.19 -0.36
CA VAL A 27 5.26 -5.90 -0.19
C VAL A 27 4.82 -5.85 1.27
N ASP A 28 5.73 -6.12 2.21
CA ASP A 28 5.41 -6.02 3.65
C ASP A 28 5.03 -4.58 4.07
N VAL A 29 5.69 -3.56 3.50
CA VAL A 29 5.33 -2.15 3.74
C VAL A 29 3.95 -1.83 3.18
N GLU A 30 3.62 -2.33 1.99
CA GLU A 30 2.31 -2.14 1.37
C GLU A 30 1.21 -2.78 2.23
N ASP A 31 1.35 -4.07 2.55
CA ASP A 31 0.35 -4.84 3.33
C ASP A 31 0.16 -4.31 4.76
N LEU A 32 1.24 -3.92 5.44
CA LEU A 32 1.18 -3.64 6.88
C LEU A 32 1.13 -2.15 7.23
N GLN A 33 1.67 -1.29 6.36
CA GLN A 33 1.75 0.16 6.64
C GLN A 33 0.80 0.95 5.75
N PHE A 34 0.73 0.62 4.45
CA PHE A 34 -0.05 1.40 3.47
C PHE A 34 -1.51 0.96 3.39
N ASP A 35 -1.81 -0.32 3.18
CA ASP A 35 -3.17 -0.82 2.96
C ASP A 35 -4.11 -0.48 4.13
N PRO A 36 -3.75 -0.67 5.41
CA PRO A 36 -4.69 -0.44 6.50
C PRO A 36 -5.27 0.99 6.55
N PRO A 37 -4.47 2.08 6.51
CA PRO A 37 -5.03 3.44 6.41
C PRO A 37 -5.67 3.72 5.05
N ALA A 38 -5.14 3.20 3.94
CA ALA A 38 -5.70 3.43 2.59
C ALA A 38 -7.09 2.81 2.42
N THR A 39 -7.28 1.57 2.86
CA THR A 39 -8.55 0.85 2.85
C THR A 39 -9.56 1.52 3.79
N LYS A 40 -9.13 1.97 4.97
CA LYS A 40 -9.99 2.73 5.90
C LYS A 40 -10.47 4.03 5.26
N LEU A 41 -9.57 4.78 4.62
CA LEU A 41 -9.91 6.01 3.92
C LEU A 41 -10.90 5.73 2.78
N THR A 42 -10.60 4.77 1.91
CA THR A 42 -11.47 4.34 0.80
C THR A 42 -12.87 3.97 1.27
N PHE A 43 -12.98 3.26 2.40
CA PHE A 43 -14.27 2.91 2.96
C PHE A 43 -15.09 4.15 3.34
N GLU A 44 -14.47 5.13 4.00
CA GLU A 44 -15.13 6.36 4.41
C GLU A 44 -15.53 7.26 3.24
N ILE A 45 -14.65 7.47 2.26
CA ILE A 45 -14.86 8.48 1.21
C ILE A 45 -15.49 7.94 -0.09
N VAL A 46 -15.40 6.63 -0.35
CA VAL A 46 -15.97 6.00 -1.56
C VAL A 46 -17.12 5.08 -1.20
N ILE A 47 -16.90 4.10 -0.32
CA ILE A 47 -17.86 3.01 -0.09
C ILE A 47 -19.09 3.53 0.68
N LYS A 48 -18.90 4.30 1.75
CA LYS A 48 -20.01 4.86 2.53
C LYS A 48 -20.91 5.78 1.69
N PRO A 49 -20.40 6.80 0.96
CA PRO A 49 -21.23 7.64 0.12
C PRO A 49 -22.02 6.87 -0.93
N ASN A 50 -21.41 5.88 -1.58
CA ASN A 50 -22.09 5.03 -2.57
C ASN A 50 -23.24 4.21 -1.96
N ASN A 51 -23.19 3.95 -0.65
CA ASN A 51 -24.21 3.24 0.11
C ASN A 51 -25.16 4.19 0.88
N GLY A 52 -25.12 5.50 0.64
CA GLY A 52 -25.98 6.49 1.31
C GLY A 52 -25.60 6.77 2.77
N LEU A 53 -24.40 6.39 3.20
CA LEU A 53 -23.87 6.65 4.53
C LEU A 53 -22.99 7.90 4.52
N ALA A 54 -23.04 8.67 5.60
CA ALA A 54 -22.16 9.82 5.78
C ALA A 54 -20.73 9.37 6.17
N PRO A 55 -19.68 9.95 5.57
CA PRO A 55 -18.30 9.71 6.02
C PRO A 55 -18.06 10.26 7.43
N ASP A 56 -17.26 9.55 8.21
CA ASP A 56 -16.73 10.05 9.47
C ASP A 56 -15.46 10.88 9.22
N GLN A 57 -15.59 12.20 9.37
CA GLN A 57 -14.49 13.13 9.10
C GLN A 57 -13.30 12.97 10.08
N GLY A 58 -13.55 12.49 11.31
CA GLY A 58 -12.47 12.21 12.25
C GLY A 58 -11.64 11.01 11.80
N VAL A 59 -12.31 9.97 11.30
CA VAL A 59 -11.65 8.78 10.75
C VAL A 59 -10.87 9.11 9.48
N VAL A 60 -11.43 9.94 8.59
CA VAL A 60 -10.76 10.41 7.36
C VAL A 60 -9.46 11.13 7.71
N ALA A 61 -9.52 12.14 8.60
CA ALA A 61 -8.33 12.91 8.97
C ALA A 61 -7.23 12.04 9.63
N GLU A 62 -7.62 11.08 10.47
CA GLU A 62 -6.69 10.13 11.07
C GLU A 62 -6.01 9.24 10.01
N ALA A 63 -6.78 8.73 9.05
CA ALA A 63 -6.28 7.87 7.99
C ALA A 63 -5.35 8.63 7.02
N GLU A 64 -5.71 9.85 6.63
CA GLU A 64 -4.88 10.73 5.78
C GLU A 64 -3.54 11.08 6.44
N ALA A 65 -3.54 11.37 7.74
CA ALA A 65 -2.32 11.65 8.49
C ALA A 65 -1.40 10.42 8.54
N LYS A 66 -1.95 9.24 8.80
CA LYS A 66 -1.20 7.98 8.81
C LYS A 66 -0.61 7.66 7.42
N LEU A 67 -1.41 7.82 6.37
CA LEU A 67 -0.98 7.56 5.00
C LEU A 67 0.14 8.53 4.57
N SER A 68 0.02 9.80 4.95
CA SER A 68 1.04 10.81 4.67
C SER A 68 2.39 10.45 5.29
N ASN A 69 2.41 9.92 6.52
CA ASN A 69 3.65 9.48 7.15
C ASN A 69 4.29 8.31 6.40
N VAL A 70 3.52 7.30 5.98
CA VAL A 70 4.04 6.16 5.22
C VAL A 70 4.67 6.60 3.89
N ILE A 71 4.04 7.55 3.20
CA ILE A 71 4.53 8.05 1.91
C ILE A 71 5.77 8.95 2.09
N LEU A 72 5.77 9.83 3.08
CA LEU A 72 6.88 10.77 3.33
C LEU A 72 8.10 10.08 3.95
N ASP A 73 7.91 9.10 4.84
CA ASP A 73 9.02 8.31 5.39
C ASP A 73 9.64 7.37 4.35
N GLY A 74 8.87 6.99 3.31
CA GLY A 74 9.35 6.21 2.16
C GLY A 74 10.41 6.92 1.31
N GLU A 75 10.55 8.25 1.39
CA GLU A 75 11.55 9.02 0.63
C GLU A 75 12.97 9.00 1.25
N ILE A 76 13.16 8.39 2.44
CA ILE A 76 14.44 8.42 3.17
C ILE A 76 15.41 7.30 2.73
N LEU A 77 14.98 6.35 1.91
CA LEU A 77 15.87 5.35 1.30
C LEU A 77 16.34 5.80 -0.10
N LYS A 78 17.03 6.95 -0.16
CA LYS A 78 17.94 7.23 -1.27
C LYS A 78 19.19 6.36 -1.08
N TRP A 79 19.24 5.25 -1.80
CA TRP A 79 20.47 4.49 -2.04
C TRP A 79 21.33 5.21 -3.08
#